data_AF-A0A819QWG8-F1
#
_entry.id   AF-A0A819QWG8-F1
#
_cell.length_a   1.000
_cell.length_b   1.000
_cell.length_c   1.000
_cell.angle_alpha   90.00
_cell.angle_beta   90.00
_cell.angle_gamma   90.00
#
_symmetry.space_group_name_H-M   'P 1'
#
loop_
_entity.id
_entity.type
_entity.pdbx_description
1 polymer ?
#
loop_
_entity_poly.entity_id
_entity_poly.type
_entity_poly.pdbx_seq_one_letter_code
_entity_poly.pdbx_strand_id
1 'polypeptide(L)'
;MSAHPLLGIRQLNEQTSATWKSLININLPQHAFLQDHKIQDATLFPAVVYLELATAACQQLLSSKEDDQQQPTIIFEDINFIKALILNEHELMEVFTQIIMPMREWSIILCNQDNLNKYSLNKFTLHAQ
;
A
#
# COMPACT_ATOMS: atom_id res chain seq x y z
N MET A 1 -5.31 -17.74 -5.82
CA MET A 1 -5.58 -16.40 -5.27
C MET A 1 -5.27 -15.37 -6.33
N SER A 2 -6.19 -14.47 -6.63
CA SER A 2 -5.92 -13.36 -7.55
C SER A 2 -4.87 -12.42 -6.92
N ALA A 3 -3.95 -11.88 -7.69
CA ALA A 3 -3.00 -10.89 -7.19
C ALA A 3 -3.76 -9.62 -6.77
N HIS A 4 -3.40 -9.03 -5.63
CA HIS A 4 -4.02 -7.77 -5.19
C HIS A 4 -3.70 -6.66 -6.20
N PRO A 5 -4.71 -5.93 -6.73
CA PRO A 5 -4.54 -5.05 -7.90
C PRO A 5 -3.53 -3.93 -7.69
N LEU A 6 -3.31 -3.49 -6.44
CA LEU A 6 -2.41 -2.39 -6.12
C LEU A 6 -1.15 -2.79 -5.36
N LEU A 7 -1.04 -4.02 -4.86
CA LEU A 7 0.08 -4.40 -3.99
C LEU A 7 1.35 -4.63 -4.81
N GLY A 8 1.18 -5.17 -6.02
CA GLY A 8 2.29 -5.48 -6.92
C GLY A 8 3.14 -6.64 -6.43
N ILE A 9 4.45 -6.56 -6.67
CA ILE A 9 5.37 -7.69 -6.56
C ILE A 9 6.25 -7.49 -5.33
N ARG A 10 6.34 -8.53 -4.48
CA ARG A 10 7.27 -8.57 -3.35
C ARG A 10 8.70 -8.55 -3.87
N GLN A 11 9.48 -7.60 -3.38
CA GLN A 11 10.91 -7.46 -3.66
C GLN A 11 11.70 -8.37 -2.72
N LEU A 12 12.83 -8.90 -3.21
CA LEU A 12 13.79 -9.58 -2.35
C LEU A 12 14.65 -8.51 -1.67
N ASN A 13 14.52 -8.38 -0.35
CA ASN A 13 15.20 -7.36 0.44
C ASN A 13 15.70 -7.93 1.78
N GLU A 14 16.35 -7.09 2.58
CA GLU A 14 16.99 -7.49 3.84
C GLU A 14 16.02 -8.15 4.84
N GLN A 15 16.54 -9.04 5.69
CA GLN A 15 15.75 -9.89 6.61
C GLN A 15 14.83 -9.13 7.57
N THR A 16 15.07 -7.85 7.83
CA THR A 16 14.30 -7.03 8.77
C THR A 16 13.15 -6.26 8.11
N SER A 17 12.94 -6.37 6.80
CA SER A 17 11.77 -5.76 6.18
C SER A 17 11.24 -6.57 5.01
N ALA A 18 9.97 -6.38 4.69
CA ALA A 18 9.37 -6.88 3.45
C ALA A 18 8.85 -5.70 2.65
N THR A 19 9.22 -5.62 1.37
CA THR A 19 8.83 -4.52 0.50
C THR A 19 8.10 -5.06 -0.72
N TRP A 20 7.03 -4.39 -1.13
CA TRP A 20 6.34 -4.60 -2.39
C TRP A 20 6.47 -3.36 -3.24
N LYS A 21 6.59 -3.56 -4.55
CA LYS A 21 6.60 -2.49 -5.54
C LYS A 21 5.43 -2.69 -6.50
N SER A 22 4.65 -1.64 -6.72
CA SER A 22 3.60 -1.60 -7.73
C SER A 22 3.65 -0.33 -8.56
N LEU A 23 2.99 -0.38 -9.71
CA LEU A 23 2.83 0.73 -10.63
C LEU A 23 1.34 1.05 -10.73
N ILE A 24 0.95 2.24 -10.32
CA ILE A 24 -0.42 2.72 -10.36
C ILE A 24 -0.56 3.69 -11.53
N ASN A 25 -1.54 3.40 -12.37
CA ASN A 25 -1.98 4.25 -13.46
C ASN A 25 -3.50 4.18 -13.48
N ILE A 26 -4.14 5.31 -13.20
CA ILE A 26 -5.60 5.39 -13.04
C ILE A 26 -6.38 5.16 -14.34
N ASN A 27 -5.72 5.18 -15.50
CA ASN A 27 -6.34 4.85 -16.79
C ASN A 27 -6.41 3.35 -17.06
N LEU A 28 -5.71 2.52 -16.27
CA LEU A 28 -5.80 1.07 -16.40
C LEU A 28 -7.11 0.57 -15.79
N PRO A 29 -7.85 -0.35 -16.45
CA PRO A 29 -9.14 -0.83 -15.95
C PRO A 29 -9.11 -1.34 -14.51
N GLN A 30 -8.03 -2.04 -14.12
CA GLN A 30 -7.86 -2.57 -12.77
C GLN A 30 -7.59 -1.49 -11.69
N HIS A 31 -7.36 -0.24 -12.07
CA HIS A 31 -7.15 0.89 -11.16
C HIS A 31 -8.22 1.97 -11.29
N ALA A 32 -9.19 1.81 -12.21
CA ALA A 32 -10.16 2.84 -12.55
C ALA A 32 -11.00 3.28 -11.35
N PHE A 33 -11.23 2.38 -10.38
CA PHE A 33 -11.93 2.67 -9.13
C PHE A 33 -11.26 3.78 -8.28
N LEU A 34 -9.97 4.06 -8.49
CA LEU A 34 -9.29 5.16 -7.81
C LEU A 34 -9.81 6.53 -8.28
N GLN A 35 -10.40 6.61 -9.48
CA GLN A 35 -10.97 7.85 -10.02
C GLN A 35 -12.27 8.28 -9.30
N ASP A 36 -12.89 7.40 -8.52
CA ASP A 36 -14.15 7.71 -7.82
C ASP A 36 -13.94 8.63 -6.61
N HIS A 37 -12.71 8.74 -6.09
CA HIS A 37 -12.40 9.57 -4.94
C HIS A 37 -11.84 10.92 -5.38
N LYS A 38 -12.72 11.92 -5.50
CA LYS A 38 -12.38 13.27 -5.98
C LYS A 38 -12.74 14.35 -4.96
N ILE A 39 -11.86 15.35 -4.82
CA ILE A 39 -12.13 16.59 -4.08
C ILE A 39 -11.72 17.76 -4.98
N GLN A 40 -12.65 18.66 -5.29
CA GLN A 40 -12.40 19.82 -6.16
C GLN A 40 -11.67 19.42 -7.46
N ASP A 41 -12.22 18.41 -8.15
CA ASP A 41 -11.72 17.81 -9.39
C ASP A 41 -10.37 17.07 -9.32
N ALA A 42 -9.67 17.12 -8.19
CA ALA A 42 -8.47 16.33 -7.97
C ALA A 42 -8.81 14.90 -7.56
N THR A 43 -8.36 13.92 -8.34
CA THR A 43 -8.38 12.50 -7.95
C THR A 43 -7.36 12.29 -6.85
N LEU A 44 -7.81 11.81 -5.70
CA LEU A 44 -6.97 11.56 -4.53
C LEU A 44 -6.90 10.07 -4.24
N PHE A 45 -5.73 9.61 -3.86
CA PHE A 45 -5.55 8.26 -3.37
C PHE A 45 -6.34 8.09 -2.07
N PRO A 46 -7.35 7.21 -2.02
CA PRO A 46 -8.21 7.11 -0.85
C PRO A 46 -7.43 6.63 0.36
N ALA A 47 -7.71 7.20 1.53
CA ALA A 47 -7.06 6.81 2.79
C ALA A 47 -7.18 5.30 3.08
N VAL A 48 -8.34 4.70 2.76
CA VAL A 48 -8.59 3.26 2.95
C VAL A 48 -7.68 2.37 2.09
N VAL A 49 -7.19 2.86 0.95
CA VAL A 49 -6.33 2.05 0.08
C VAL A 49 -4.96 1.81 0.73
N TYR A 50 -4.47 2.73 1.56
CA TYR A 50 -3.29 2.48 2.39
C TYR A 50 -3.50 1.29 3.33
N LEU A 51 -4.66 1.22 3.97
CA LEU A 51 -5.00 0.12 4.88
C LEU A 51 -5.16 -1.19 4.11
N GLU A 52 -5.78 -1.15 2.93
CA GLU A 52 -5.92 -2.33 2.08
C GLU A 52 -4.57 -2.90 1.62
N LEU A 53 -3.63 -2.04 1.21
CA LEU A 53 -2.26 -2.46 0.88
C LEU A 53 -1.55 -3.10 2.07
N ALA A 54 -1.70 -2.53 3.26
CA ALA A 54 -1.16 -3.10 4.49
C ALA A 54 -1.81 -4.46 4.82
N THR A 55 -3.12 -4.59 4.68
CA THR A 55 -3.86 -5.85 4.86
C THR A 55 -3.36 -6.92 3.89
N ALA A 56 -3.29 -6.61 2.60
CA ALA A 56 -2.86 -7.55 1.59
C ALA A 56 -1.41 -8.02 1.81
N ALA A 57 -0.52 -7.10 2.21
CA ALA A 57 0.85 -7.45 2.52
C ALA A 57 0.98 -8.25 3.84
N CYS A 58 0.18 -7.95 4.88
CA CYS A 58 0.05 -8.78 6.09
C CYS A 58 -0.33 -10.20 5.73
N GLN A 59 -1.41 -10.35 4.95
CA GLN A 59 -1.91 -11.64 4.52
C GLN A 59 -0.83 -12.41 3.77
N GLN A 60 -0.07 -11.78 2.88
CA GLN A 60 1.04 -12.46 2.19
C GLN A 60 2.19 -12.89 3.11
N LEU A 61 2.45 -12.19 4.22
CA LEU A 61 3.48 -12.58 5.19
C LEU A 61 3.01 -13.62 6.21
N LEU A 62 1.76 -13.51 6.65
CA LEU A 62 1.20 -14.27 7.77
C LEU A 62 0.45 -15.51 7.33
N SER A 63 0.02 -15.58 6.06
CA SER A 63 -0.59 -16.80 5.51
C SER A 63 0.48 -17.90 5.43
N SER A 64 0.49 -18.76 6.44
CA SER A 64 1.29 -19.98 6.48
C SER A 64 0.54 -21.04 5.67
N LYS A 65 1.25 -21.81 4.83
CA LYS A 65 0.65 -22.86 3.99
C LYS A 65 -0.05 -23.99 4.77
N GLU A 66 0.07 -24.00 6.10
CA GLU A 66 -0.37 -25.10 6.96
C GLU A 66 -1.77 -24.89 7.58
N ASP A 67 -2.30 -23.66 7.55
CA ASP A 67 -3.61 -23.31 8.15
C ASP A 67 -4.50 -22.59 7.12
N ASP A 68 -5.00 -23.35 6.14
CA ASP A 68 -5.82 -22.87 5.01
C ASP A 68 -7.20 -22.31 5.40
N GLN A 69 -7.54 -22.26 6.71
CA GLN A 69 -8.89 -21.92 7.18
C GLN A 69 -9.01 -20.67 8.04
N GLN A 70 -7.91 -20.06 8.50
CA GLN A 70 -7.98 -18.83 9.28
C GLN A 70 -7.10 -17.73 8.67
N GLN A 71 -7.77 -16.74 8.09
CA GLN A 71 -7.10 -15.49 7.73
C GLN A 71 -6.69 -14.77 9.02
N PRO A 72 -5.46 -14.22 9.09
CA PRO A 72 -5.00 -13.49 10.25
C PRO A 72 -5.92 -12.29 10.52
N THR A 73 -6.25 -12.05 11.78
CA THR A 73 -6.96 -10.83 12.18
C THR A 73 -5.96 -9.67 12.23
N ILE A 74 -6.26 -8.60 11.50
CA ILE A 74 -5.39 -7.44 11.37
C ILE A 74 -6.07 -6.26 12.06
N ILE A 75 -5.44 -5.70 13.09
CA ILE A 75 -5.95 -4.56 13.84
C ILE A 75 -5.04 -3.37 13.59
N PHE A 76 -5.62 -2.30 13.03
CA PHE A 76 -4.93 -1.05 12.80
C PHE A 76 -5.13 -0.10 13.98
N GLU A 77 -4.04 0.42 14.54
CA GLU A 77 -4.02 1.37 15.66
C GLU A 77 -3.10 2.54 15.30
N ASP A 78 -3.32 3.71 15.90
CA ASP A 78 -2.46 4.90 15.72
C ASP A 78 -2.15 5.28 14.25
N ILE A 79 -3.19 5.21 13.41
CA ILE A 79 -3.10 5.47 11.96
C ILE A 79 -2.94 6.98 11.71
N ASN A 80 -1.83 7.36 11.07
CA ASN A 80 -1.57 8.75 10.71
C ASN A 80 -1.43 8.92 9.20
N PHE A 81 -2.39 9.63 8.59
CA PHE A 81 -2.27 10.10 7.22
C PHE A 81 -1.60 11.49 7.22
N ILE A 82 -0.32 11.52 6.85
CA ILE A 82 0.53 12.72 6.89
C ILE A 82 0.23 13.63 5.71
N LYS A 83 0.00 13.04 4.52
CA LYS A 83 -0.18 13.80 3.29
C LYS A 83 -1.12 13.11 2.33
N ALA A 84 -2.06 13.90 1.78
CA ALA A 84 -2.91 13.48 0.68
C ALA A 84 -2.07 13.28 -0.58
N LEU A 85 -2.35 12.19 -1.29
CA LEU A 85 -1.68 11.86 -2.54
C LEU A 85 -2.63 12.14 -3.71
N ILE A 86 -2.24 13.04 -4.59
CA ILE A 86 -2.99 13.36 -5.81
C ILE A 86 -2.55 12.41 -6.92
N LEU A 87 -3.49 11.79 -7.59
CA LEU A 87 -3.27 10.92 -8.73
C LEU A 87 -3.52 11.72 -10.02
N ASN A 88 -2.50 11.79 -10.88
CA ASN A 88 -2.61 12.47 -12.15
C ASN A 88 -2.88 11.45 -13.27
N GLU A 89 -3.79 11.80 -14.18
CA GLU A 89 -4.18 10.95 -15.31
C GLU A 89 -3.04 10.73 -16.32
N HIS A 90 -1.99 11.55 -16.28
CA HIS A 90 -0.85 11.46 -17.20
C HIS A 90 0.40 10.88 -16.56
N GLU A 91 0.33 10.47 -15.28
CA GLU A 91 1.50 10.01 -14.53
C GLU A 91 1.38 8.53 -14.16
N LEU A 92 2.50 7.82 -14.30
CA LEU A 92 2.68 6.50 -13.73
C LEU A 92 3.28 6.67 -12.33
N MET A 93 2.59 6.14 -11.32
CA MET A 93 3.01 6.28 -9.93
C MET A 93 3.64 4.99 -9.42
N GLU A 94 4.84 5.08 -8.83
CA GLU A 94 5.44 3.95 -8.15
C GLU A 94 5.02 3.93 -6.68
N VAL A 95 4.51 2.79 -6.23
CA VAL A 95 4.10 2.60 -4.85
C VAL A 95 4.96 1.53 -4.21
N PHE A 96 5.54 1.89 -3.08
CA PHE A 96 6.27 0.97 -2.22
C PHE A 96 5.48 0.74 -0.94
N THR A 97 5.10 -0.51 -0.69
CA THR A 97 4.55 -0.92 0.61
C THR A 97 5.67 -1.60 1.36
N GLN A 98 6.05 -1.09 2.53
CA GLN A 98 7.12 -1.67 3.35
C GLN A 98 6.62 -2.00 4.75
N ILE A 99 7.02 -3.19 5.22
CA ILE A 99 6.79 -3.71 6.56
C ILE A 99 8.14 -3.86 7.22
N ILE A 100 8.31 -3.28 8.41
CA ILE A 100 9.55 -3.40 9.18
C ILE A 100 9.33 -4.36 10.35
N MET A 101 10.13 -5.41 10.40
CA MET A 101 10.16 -6.43 11.45
C MET A 101 11.44 -6.22 12.28
N PRO A 102 11.41 -6.22 13.62
CA PRO A 102 10.42 -6.84 14.50
C PRO A 102 9.30 -5.92 15.03
N MET A 103 9.33 -4.62 14.69
CA MET A 103 8.48 -3.62 15.34
C MET A 103 7.01 -3.61 14.86
N ARG A 104 6.66 -4.41 13.84
CA ARG A 104 5.32 -4.39 13.19
C ARG A 104 4.88 -2.96 12.82
N GLU A 105 5.84 -2.10 12.49
CA GLU A 105 5.59 -0.79 11.94
C GLU A 105 5.49 -0.89 10.42
N TRP A 106 4.53 -0.15 9.86
CA TRP A 106 4.19 -0.16 8.44
C TRP A 106 4.46 1.22 7.89
N SER A 107 5.16 1.27 6.77
CA SER A 107 5.37 2.51 6.04
C SER A 107 4.96 2.29 4.62
N ILE A 108 4.02 3.09 4.14
CA ILE A 108 3.68 3.11 2.73
C ILE A 108 4.33 4.37 2.16
N ILE A 109 5.28 4.14 1.27
CA ILE A 109 6.06 5.17 0.61
C ILE A 109 5.61 5.22 -0.83
N LEU A 110 5.02 6.33 -1.24
CA LEU A 110 4.56 6.52 -2.61
C LEU A 110 5.49 7.54 -3.27
N CYS A 111 6.05 7.14 -4.42
CA CYS A 111 7.02 7.90 -5.17
C CYS A 111 6.49 8.13 -6.60
N ASN A 112 6.64 9.35 -7.09
CA ASN A 112 6.50 9.62 -8.51
C ASN A 112 7.91 9.84 -9.09
N GLN A 113 8.27 9.09 -10.14
CA GLN A 113 9.58 9.15 -10.78
C GLN A 113 9.92 10.54 -11.35
N ASP A 114 8.91 11.36 -11.68
CA ASP A 114 9.13 12.68 -12.29
C ASP A 114 9.36 13.81 -11.27
N ASN A 115 9.26 13.54 -9.97
CA ASN A 115 9.56 14.52 -8.92
C ASN A 115 10.12 13.83 -7.67
N LEU A 116 11.45 13.71 -7.63
CA LEU A 116 12.23 13.30 -6.45
C LEU A 116 11.93 14.12 -5.18
N ASN A 117 11.12 15.19 -5.25
CA ASN A 117 10.72 16.02 -4.11
C ASN A 117 9.24 15.86 -3.69
N LYS A 118 8.44 15.02 -4.35
CA LYS A 118 7.03 14.78 -3.99
C LYS A 118 6.83 13.37 -3.41
N TYR A 119 7.52 13.08 -2.32
CA TYR A 119 7.16 11.92 -1.51
C TYR A 119 5.87 12.22 -0.74
N SER A 120 4.95 11.27 -0.75
CA SER A 120 3.96 11.16 0.30
C SER A 120 4.36 9.96 1.14
N LEU A 121 4.93 10.24 2.31
CA LEU A 121 5.24 9.24 3.30
C LEU A 121 4.06 9.18 4.26
N ASN A 122 3.39 8.04 4.35
CA ASN A 122 2.41 7.79 5.40
C ASN A 122 2.93 6.61 6.23
N LYS A 123 3.02 6.82 7.55
CA LYS A 123 3.52 5.83 8.51
C LYS A 123 2.38 5.38 9.41
N PHE A 124 2.33 4.08 9.68
CA PHE A 124 1.31 3.42 10.48
C PHE A 124 1.97 2.43 11.45
N THR A 125 1.37 2.21 12.61
CA THR A 125 1.78 1.16 13.54
C THR A 125 0.70 0.08 13.54
N LEU A 126 1.08 -1.21 13.56
CA LEU A 126 0.12 -2.32 13.54
C LEU A 126 0.43 -3.30 14.65
N HIS A 127 -0.62 -3.82 15.27
CA HIS A 127 -0.55 -5.00 16.12
C HIS A 127 -1.34 -6.14 15.46
N ALA A 128 -0.64 -7.13 14.88
CA ALA A 128 -1.26 -8.36 14.38
C ALA A 128 -1.42 -9.37 15.54
N GLN A 129 -2.64 -9.76 15.88
CA GLN A 129 -2.89 -10.74 16.95
C GLN A 129 -3.00 -12.15 16.38
#